data_AF-A0A4Y7SFC8-F1
#
_entry.id   AF-A0A4Y7SFC8-F1
#
_cell.length_a   1.000
_cell.length_b   1.000
_cell.length_c   1.000
_cell.angle_alpha   90.00
_cell.angle_beta   90.00
_cell.angle_gamma   90.00
#
_symmetry.space_group_name_H-M   'P 1'
#
loop_
_entity.id
_entity.type
_entity.pdbx_description
1 polymer ?
#
loop_
_entity_poly.entity_id
_entity_poly.type
_entity_poly.pdbx_seq_one_letter_code
_entity_poly.pdbx_strand_id
1 'polypeptide(L)'
;MAASSKAFDRRYLELDHKRRRWTKSPKRIMWLSGPAGAGKTAIAGSVAETCEDMGLLAGSFFFSSFSGSEARHSKRCLITTLVYCMLQHDALQALRGPILTTIERDPSIFRKRLRDQCKALLLKPFHDVGADLDWSSLPKVIIIDGLDEVEATKTREVRDEARLKNEADQELFLDNKYDPDSDIALLLEAKFAEIRRRYRLPLSWPGQKALDELRKRASGQFIYATHHPHPQASLDRILKLHSPDNALSELDTLYSHILDSSPDPHLSITWLGVITYLSQIRSGERYTASFIRQLLQEYQGQTEYLFENLASLVLVPPPDDNGSLVFMYHKSLQDFLENPERCSYNAHKAFAHDYSVGDFLARRCGVILRRKSTLVPIPHSASEWKTFVRLFIPALCHSLETSQAHSLIGNDLEGCDVLWWVRTVDTVFYDDRLAAVRYMEEIFRAVHWECLEGGCNEACKHWRRNILGGCRALGWTVPNAIALLRHRMFTRHNTVSGLNGPDDGFLVDFFEPPATSQRAPRSPLRFSSKEESRSLDMPEGIPNYESVLTVVNGMYSRLPDDWMERYPKDSEEHGPCEHTVFRSDIALIARDLGIHIEDIDRTGAFERLAGDADSEEWDSVEEGERY
;
A
#
# COMPACT_ATOMS: atom_id res chain seq x y z
N MET A 1 -10.62 -26.26 14.38
CA MET A 1 -11.26 -24.94 14.22
C MET A 1 -12.81 -24.99 14.25
N ALA A 2 -13.50 -26.03 13.76
CA ALA A 2 -14.98 -26.07 13.72
C ALA A 2 -15.76 -26.34 15.05
N ALA A 3 -15.08 -26.54 16.19
CA ALA A 3 -15.74 -26.88 17.47
C ALA A 3 -15.78 -25.71 18.48
N SER A 4 -15.05 -24.62 18.23
CA SER A 4 -14.99 -23.46 19.13
C SER A 4 -16.06 -22.41 18.84
N SER A 5 -16.62 -22.34 17.62
CA SER A 5 -17.70 -21.40 17.32
C SER A 5 -19.01 -21.83 18.02
N LYS A 6 -19.28 -23.15 18.11
CA LYS A 6 -20.50 -23.70 18.72
C LYS A 6 -20.67 -23.48 20.23
N ALA A 7 -19.60 -23.17 20.96
CA ALA A 7 -19.67 -22.91 22.41
C ALA A 7 -19.87 -21.41 22.73
N PHE A 8 -19.38 -20.53 21.86
CA PHE A 8 -19.63 -19.09 21.92
C PHE A 8 -21.03 -18.75 21.36
N ASP A 9 -21.51 -19.53 20.39
CA ASP A 9 -22.86 -19.50 19.78
C ASP A 9 -24.02 -19.54 20.80
N ARG A 10 -23.88 -20.25 21.92
CA ARG A 10 -25.04 -20.58 22.77
C ARG A 10 -25.39 -19.51 23.80
N ARG A 11 -24.44 -18.68 24.25
CA ARG A 11 -24.68 -17.69 25.33
C ARG A 11 -25.20 -16.35 24.85
N TYR A 12 -24.83 -15.89 23.64
CA TYR A 12 -25.36 -14.63 23.10
C TYR A 12 -26.82 -14.75 22.65
N LEU A 13 -27.23 -15.91 22.14
CA LEU A 13 -28.64 -16.23 21.86
C LEU A 13 -29.47 -16.47 23.15
N GLU A 14 -28.85 -16.93 24.25
CA GLU A 14 -29.55 -17.15 25.53
C GLU A 14 -29.83 -15.86 26.33
N LEU A 15 -29.01 -14.80 26.14
CA LEU A 15 -29.29 -13.47 26.71
C LEU A 15 -30.57 -12.84 26.12
N ASP A 16 -30.97 -13.25 24.91
CA ASP A 16 -32.15 -12.75 24.19
C ASP A 16 -33.46 -13.39 24.66
N HIS A 17 -33.42 -14.60 25.25
CA HIS A 17 -34.62 -15.30 25.71
C HIS A 17 -35.25 -14.77 27.01
N LYS A 18 -34.51 -14.01 27.84
CA LYS A 18 -35.00 -13.51 29.15
C LYS A 18 -35.69 -12.14 29.12
N ARG A 19 -35.77 -11.45 27.98
CA ARG A 19 -36.46 -10.14 27.87
C ARG A 19 -37.59 -10.15 26.83
N ARG A 20 -38.57 -11.04 27.01
CA ARG A 20 -39.87 -10.91 26.33
C ARG A 20 -40.66 -9.72 26.89
N ARG A 21 -40.49 -8.54 26.28
CA ARG A 21 -41.55 -7.51 26.20
C ARG A 21 -41.26 -6.61 24.99
N TRP A 22 -41.84 -6.98 23.86
CA TRP A 22 -41.85 -6.16 22.66
C TRP A 22 -42.63 -4.87 22.95
N THR A 23 -41.94 -3.74 23.10
CA THR A 23 -42.54 -2.41 23.05
C THR A 23 -42.39 -1.86 21.63
N LYS A 24 -43.47 -1.23 21.12
CA LYS A 24 -43.72 -0.87 19.71
C LYS A 24 -42.90 0.33 19.18
N SER A 25 -41.59 0.41 19.39
CA SER A 25 -40.74 1.41 18.71
C SER A 25 -39.32 0.87 18.43
N PRO A 26 -38.74 1.08 17.23
CA PRO A 26 -37.46 0.49 16.86
C PRO A 26 -36.30 1.26 17.51
N LYS A 27 -35.68 0.66 18.53
CA LYS A 27 -34.36 1.06 19.04
C LYS A 27 -33.33 0.11 18.41
N ARG A 28 -32.54 0.58 17.43
CA ARG A 28 -31.68 -0.30 16.58
C ARG A 28 -30.27 0.24 16.33
N ILE A 29 -29.63 0.90 17.30
CA ILE A 29 -28.21 1.25 17.23
C ILE A 29 -27.52 0.68 18.48
N MET A 30 -26.45 -0.08 18.26
CA MET A 30 -25.57 -0.59 19.32
C MET A 30 -24.22 0.11 19.19
N TRP A 31 -23.78 0.76 20.26
CA TRP A 31 -22.46 1.41 20.31
C TRP A 31 -21.48 0.52 21.08
N LEU A 32 -20.35 0.18 20.47
CA LEU A 32 -19.23 -0.49 21.13
C LEU A 32 -18.14 0.54 21.41
N SER A 33 -17.94 0.90 22.68
CA SER A 33 -16.94 1.91 23.10
C SER A 33 -15.99 1.36 24.16
N GLY A 34 -14.75 1.85 24.18
CA GLY A 34 -13.68 1.37 25.07
C GLY A 34 -12.32 1.97 24.68
N PRO A 35 -11.29 1.81 25.54
CA PRO A 35 -9.97 2.42 25.31
C PRO A 35 -9.29 1.90 24.02
N ALA A 36 -8.30 2.65 23.52
CA ALA A 36 -7.48 2.21 22.38
C ALA A 36 -6.83 0.85 22.71
N GLY A 37 -6.78 -0.06 21.73
CA GLY A 37 -6.22 -1.40 21.93
C GLY A 37 -7.16 -2.44 22.57
N ALA A 38 -8.35 -2.06 23.07
CA ALA A 38 -9.30 -2.99 23.71
C ALA A 38 -9.99 -4.02 22.77
N GLY A 39 -9.53 -4.15 21.52
CA GLY A 39 -10.05 -5.14 20.57
C GLY A 39 -11.40 -4.79 19.92
N LYS A 40 -11.88 -3.55 19.99
CA LYS A 40 -13.17 -3.11 19.42
C LYS A 40 -13.32 -3.48 17.94
N THR A 41 -12.32 -3.15 17.13
CA THR A 41 -12.28 -3.49 15.69
C THR A 41 -12.29 -5.01 15.45
N ALA A 42 -11.60 -5.78 16.30
CA ALA A 42 -11.60 -7.24 16.20
C ALA A 42 -12.97 -7.84 16.55
N ILE A 43 -13.65 -7.29 17.56
CA ILE A 43 -15.04 -7.66 17.90
C ILE A 43 -15.97 -7.28 16.75
N ALA A 44 -15.86 -6.06 16.22
CA ALA A 44 -16.67 -5.60 15.09
C ALA A 44 -16.46 -6.46 13.83
N GLY A 45 -15.21 -6.85 13.55
CA GLY A 45 -14.85 -7.78 12.46
C GLY A 45 -15.46 -9.17 12.65
N SER A 46 -15.31 -9.76 13.83
CA SER A 46 -15.89 -11.08 14.12
C SER A 46 -17.42 -11.08 14.09
N VAL A 47 -18.07 -10.02 14.58
CA VAL A 47 -19.53 -9.84 14.47
C VAL A 47 -19.94 -9.68 13.00
N ALA A 48 -19.15 -8.98 12.18
CA ALA A 48 -19.42 -8.86 10.75
C ALA A 48 -19.39 -10.22 10.04
N GLU A 49 -18.32 -10.99 10.22
CA GLU A 49 -18.19 -12.35 9.65
C GLU A 49 -19.36 -13.24 10.08
N THR A 50 -19.72 -13.20 11.36
CA THR A 50 -20.82 -14.01 11.90
C THR A 50 -22.18 -13.59 11.33
N CYS A 51 -22.40 -12.28 11.16
CA CYS A 51 -23.62 -11.77 10.52
C CYS A 51 -23.66 -12.10 9.03
N GLU A 52 -22.51 -12.15 8.34
CA GLU A 52 -22.41 -12.56 6.94
C GLU A 52 -22.73 -14.04 6.77
N ASP A 53 -22.15 -14.92 7.60
CA ASP A 53 -22.44 -16.36 7.61
C ASP A 53 -23.93 -16.67 7.88
N MET A 54 -24.60 -15.81 8.65
CA MET A 54 -26.04 -15.90 8.94
C MET A 54 -26.93 -15.24 7.88
N GLY A 55 -26.37 -14.59 6.85
CA GLY A 55 -27.12 -13.82 5.86
C GLY A 55 -27.83 -12.58 6.41
N LEU A 56 -27.36 -12.05 7.54
CA LEU A 56 -27.93 -10.91 8.26
C LEU A 56 -27.19 -9.60 7.99
N LEU A 57 -25.96 -9.65 7.45
CA LEU A 57 -25.13 -8.49 7.17
C LEU A 57 -25.54 -7.81 5.86
N ALA A 58 -26.05 -6.57 5.95
CA ALA A 58 -26.40 -5.75 4.79
C ALA A 58 -25.20 -4.99 4.23
N GLY A 59 -24.17 -4.78 5.06
CA GLY A 59 -22.92 -4.15 4.67
C GLY A 59 -22.06 -3.81 5.88
N SER A 60 -20.77 -3.64 5.65
CA SER A 60 -19.82 -3.21 6.68
C SER A 60 -18.89 -2.15 6.14
N PHE A 61 -18.42 -1.27 7.03
CA PHE A 61 -17.43 -0.25 6.70
C PHE A 61 -16.48 -0.04 7.88
N PHE A 62 -15.19 -0.23 7.64
CA PHE A 62 -14.15 -0.09 8.65
C PHE A 62 -13.29 1.12 8.29
N PHE A 63 -13.42 2.19 9.08
CA PHE A 63 -12.54 3.33 8.97
C PHE A 63 -11.13 2.94 9.42
N SER A 64 -10.13 3.43 8.69
CA SER A 64 -8.73 3.25 9.05
C SER A 64 -7.91 4.44 8.55
N SER A 65 -7.41 5.22 9.50
CA SER A 65 -6.55 6.40 9.28
C SER A 65 -5.18 6.06 8.66
N PHE A 66 -4.81 4.77 8.67
CA PHE A 66 -3.54 4.24 8.14
C PHE A 66 -3.74 3.51 6.80
N SER A 67 -4.97 3.46 6.30
CA SER A 67 -5.25 2.97 4.97
C SER A 67 -4.79 4.00 3.94
N GLY A 68 -3.76 3.68 3.15
CA GLY A 68 -3.32 4.50 2.01
C GLY A 68 -4.39 4.71 0.92
N SER A 69 -5.54 4.05 1.03
CA SER A 69 -6.73 4.33 0.21
C SER A 69 -7.62 5.38 0.87
N GLU A 70 -7.90 6.46 0.13
CA GLU A 70 -8.94 7.46 0.47
C GLU A 70 -10.28 6.81 0.84
N ALA A 71 -10.55 5.61 0.31
CA ALA A 71 -11.79 4.88 0.55
C ALA A 71 -12.02 4.44 2.00
N ARG A 72 -11.00 4.41 2.87
CA ARG A 72 -11.15 3.97 4.27
C ARG A 72 -10.83 5.02 5.33
N HIS A 73 -10.19 6.14 5.00
CA HIS A 73 -10.02 7.27 5.95
C HIS A 73 -10.95 8.46 5.63
N SER A 74 -11.57 8.50 4.44
CA SER A 74 -12.54 9.53 4.07
C SER A 74 -13.98 9.11 4.35
N LYS A 75 -14.72 9.95 5.06
CA LYS A 75 -16.17 9.79 5.25
C LYS A 75 -16.96 9.78 3.93
N ARG A 76 -16.38 10.29 2.83
CA ARG A 76 -17.04 10.38 1.50
C ARG A 76 -17.38 9.01 0.92
N CYS A 77 -16.62 7.97 1.26
CA CYS A 77 -16.77 6.62 0.71
C CYS A 77 -17.69 5.72 1.54
N LEU A 78 -18.19 6.19 2.69
CA LEU A 78 -19.04 5.40 3.58
C LEU A 78 -20.33 4.96 2.89
N ILE A 79 -21.10 5.91 2.37
CA ILE A 79 -22.42 5.60 1.77
C ILE A 79 -22.26 4.80 0.48
N THR A 80 -21.27 5.14 -0.35
CA THR A 80 -21.05 4.43 -1.62
C THR A 80 -20.63 2.98 -1.41
N THR A 81 -19.81 2.71 -0.41
CA THR A 81 -19.38 1.34 -0.07
C THR A 81 -20.54 0.54 0.50
N LEU A 82 -21.35 1.12 1.39
CA LEU A 82 -22.56 0.46 1.89
C LEU A 82 -23.56 0.14 0.77
N VAL A 83 -23.76 1.07 -0.16
CA VAL A 83 -24.58 0.85 -1.36
C VAL A 83 -24.02 -0.29 -2.21
N TYR A 84 -22.70 -0.32 -2.44
CA TYR A 84 -22.06 -1.40 -3.18
C TYR A 84 -22.26 -2.76 -2.49
N CYS A 85 -22.02 -2.86 -1.17
CA CYS A 85 -22.26 -4.09 -0.41
C CYS A 85 -23.71 -4.57 -0.54
N MET A 86 -24.68 -3.66 -0.44
CA MET A 86 -26.09 -3.99 -0.60
C MET A 86 -26.43 -4.49 -2.01
N LEU A 87 -25.80 -3.95 -3.06
CA LEU A 87 -26.00 -4.40 -4.44
C LEU A 87 -25.40 -5.78 -4.72
N GLN A 88 -24.43 -6.24 -3.92
CA GLN A 88 -23.87 -7.58 -4.01
C GLN A 88 -24.72 -8.63 -3.28
N HIS A 89 -25.63 -8.22 -2.39
CA HIS A 89 -26.41 -9.15 -1.58
C HIS A 89 -27.68 -9.62 -2.33
N ASP A 90 -27.85 -10.93 -2.48
CA ASP A 90 -28.96 -11.54 -3.26
C ASP A 90 -30.34 -11.07 -2.80
N ALA A 91 -30.57 -11.01 -1.48
CA ALA A 91 -31.84 -10.54 -0.90
C ALA A 91 -32.15 -9.05 -1.15
N LEU A 92 -31.19 -8.26 -1.65
CA LEU A 92 -31.33 -6.83 -1.88
C LEU A 92 -31.27 -6.43 -3.37
N GLN A 93 -31.29 -7.41 -4.29
CA GLN A 93 -31.24 -7.15 -5.74
C GLN A 93 -32.36 -6.23 -6.25
N ALA A 94 -33.53 -6.21 -5.59
CA ALA A 94 -34.62 -5.30 -5.92
C ALA A 94 -34.23 -3.81 -5.82
N LEU A 95 -33.22 -3.46 -5.03
CA LEU A 95 -32.71 -2.08 -4.91
C LEU A 95 -31.86 -1.65 -6.12
N ARG A 96 -31.37 -2.60 -6.92
CA ARG A 96 -30.42 -2.33 -8.02
C ARG A 96 -30.97 -1.37 -9.05
N GLY A 97 -32.17 -1.60 -9.56
CA GLY A 97 -32.80 -0.73 -10.56
C GLY A 97 -32.97 0.72 -10.07
N PRO A 98 -33.63 0.96 -8.92
CA PRO A 98 -33.80 2.29 -8.35
C PRO A 98 -32.48 3.03 -8.06
N ILE A 99 -31.46 2.31 -7.56
CA ILE A 99 -30.14 2.88 -7.27
C ILE A 99 -29.42 3.29 -8.56
N LEU A 100 -29.36 2.39 -9.54
CA LEU A 100 -28.71 2.68 -10.84
C LEU A 100 -29.40 3.83 -11.56
N THR A 101 -30.73 3.86 -11.59
CA THR A 101 -31.50 4.97 -12.16
C THR A 101 -31.18 6.30 -11.48
N THR A 102 -30.96 6.28 -10.16
CA THR A 102 -30.61 7.49 -9.40
C THR A 102 -29.19 7.98 -9.73
N ILE A 103 -28.25 7.05 -9.95
CA ILE A 103 -26.87 7.36 -10.36
C ILE A 103 -26.83 7.89 -11.79
N GLU A 104 -27.56 7.26 -12.72
CA GLU A 104 -27.64 7.69 -14.13
C GLU A 104 -28.21 9.10 -14.28
N ARG A 105 -29.23 9.44 -13.49
CA ARG A 105 -29.86 10.77 -13.51
C ARG A 105 -29.02 11.84 -12.85
N ASP A 106 -28.18 11.48 -11.89
CA ASP A 106 -27.34 12.40 -11.14
C ASP A 106 -25.97 11.81 -10.83
N PRO A 107 -25.04 11.79 -11.81
CA PRO A 107 -23.68 11.27 -11.62
C PRO A 107 -22.90 12.04 -10.55
N SER A 108 -23.31 13.27 -10.23
CA SER A 108 -22.68 14.09 -9.19
C SER A 108 -23.01 13.63 -7.77
N ILE A 109 -23.92 12.66 -7.58
CA ILE A 109 -24.39 12.19 -6.28
C ILE A 109 -23.23 11.78 -5.35
N PHE A 110 -22.16 11.19 -5.89
CA PHE A 110 -20.97 10.79 -5.13
C PHE A 110 -20.16 11.96 -4.55
N ARG A 111 -20.37 13.17 -5.06
CA ARG A 111 -19.73 14.41 -4.58
C ARG A 111 -20.65 15.22 -3.64
N LYS A 112 -21.91 14.79 -3.43
CA LYS A 112 -22.88 15.46 -2.54
C LYS A 112 -22.62 15.13 -1.07
N ARG A 113 -23.31 15.84 -0.15
CA ARG A 113 -23.20 15.61 1.30
C ARG A 113 -23.70 14.20 1.65
N LEU A 114 -23.11 13.56 2.67
CA LEU A 114 -23.47 12.19 3.08
C LEU A 114 -24.97 12.01 3.39
N ARG A 115 -25.61 13.04 3.95
CA ARG A 115 -27.06 13.03 4.18
C ARG A 115 -27.84 12.90 2.86
N ASP A 116 -27.39 13.61 1.83
CA ASP A 116 -28.05 13.62 0.52
C ASP A 116 -27.78 12.31 -0.23
N GLN A 117 -26.57 11.76 -0.12
CA GLN A 117 -26.23 10.42 -0.61
C GLN A 117 -27.08 9.34 0.07
N CYS A 118 -27.15 9.34 1.41
CA CYS A 118 -27.92 8.36 2.18
C CYS A 118 -29.43 8.43 1.84
N LYS A 119 -29.98 9.64 1.71
CA LYS A 119 -31.37 9.80 1.27
C LYS A 119 -31.62 9.25 -0.12
N ALA A 120 -30.76 9.59 -1.08
CA ALA A 120 -30.97 9.25 -2.49
C ALA A 120 -30.65 7.79 -2.82
N LEU A 121 -29.61 7.21 -2.20
CA LEU A 121 -29.08 5.89 -2.56
C LEU A 121 -29.45 4.77 -1.57
N LEU A 122 -29.91 5.10 -0.36
CA LEU A 122 -30.36 4.11 0.61
C LEU A 122 -31.86 4.29 0.90
N LEU A 123 -32.25 5.40 1.52
CA LEU A 123 -33.61 5.57 2.03
C LEU A 123 -34.68 5.57 0.93
N LYS A 124 -34.45 6.29 -0.17
CA LYS A 124 -35.40 6.38 -1.27
C LYS A 124 -35.59 5.03 -1.99
N PRO A 125 -34.53 4.29 -2.39
CA PRO A 125 -34.68 2.95 -2.94
C PRO A 125 -35.49 2.00 -2.04
N PHE A 126 -35.19 1.95 -0.73
CA PHE A 126 -35.97 1.12 0.22
C PHE A 126 -37.43 1.56 0.34
N HIS A 127 -37.72 2.85 0.18
CA HIS A 127 -39.08 3.36 0.15
C HIS A 127 -39.79 2.97 -1.16
N ASP A 128 -39.11 3.08 -2.30
CA ASP A 128 -39.67 2.87 -3.64
C ASP A 128 -40.01 1.39 -3.90
N VAL A 129 -39.21 0.44 -3.38
CA VAL A 129 -39.47 -1.01 -3.52
C VAL A 129 -40.05 -1.64 -2.25
N GLY A 130 -40.35 -0.85 -1.22
CA GLY A 130 -40.68 -1.34 0.11
C GLY A 130 -41.96 -2.20 0.20
N ALA A 131 -42.86 -2.09 -0.78
CA ALA A 131 -44.05 -2.93 -0.88
C ALA A 131 -43.75 -4.33 -1.43
N ASP A 132 -42.66 -4.48 -2.18
CA ASP A 132 -42.26 -5.73 -2.86
C ASP A 132 -41.19 -6.51 -2.07
N LEU A 133 -40.65 -5.93 -1.00
CA LEU A 133 -39.65 -6.55 -0.14
C LEU A 133 -40.29 -7.35 1.00
N ASP A 134 -39.83 -8.60 1.17
CA ASP A 134 -40.06 -9.34 2.41
C ASP A 134 -39.11 -8.85 3.51
N TRP A 135 -39.55 -7.85 4.27
CA TRP A 135 -38.82 -7.27 5.40
C TRP A 135 -38.37 -8.27 6.47
N SER A 136 -38.96 -9.47 6.51
CA SER A 136 -38.61 -10.50 7.48
C SER A 136 -37.30 -11.21 7.13
N SER A 137 -37.01 -11.38 5.83
CA SER A 137 -35.86 -12.10 5.28
C SER A 137 -34.71 -11.21 4.83
N LEU A 138 -34.88 -9.88 4.84
CA LEU A 138 -33.78 -8.94 4.53
C LEU A 138 -32.66 -8.99 5.57
N PRO A 139 -31.40 -8.78 5.15
CA PRO A 139 -30.31 -8.51 6.08
C PRO A 139 -30.59 -7.22 6.85
N LYS A 140 -30.34 -7.23 8.17
CA LYS A 140 -30.78 -6.16 9.10
C LYS A 140 -29.62 -5.42 9.76
N VAL A 141 -28.39 -5.86 9.53
CA VAL A 141 -27.20 -5.38 10.25
C VAL A 141 -26.31 -4.57 9.33
N ILE A 142 -25.96 -3.36 9.75
CA ILE A 142 -24.88 -2.56 9.16
C ILE A 142 -23.85 -2.34 10.26
N ILE A 143 -22.58 -2.61 9.96
CA ILE A 143 -21.48 -2.42 10.92
C ILE A 143 -20.59 -1.27 10.44
N ILE A 144 -20.33 -0.32 11.33
CA ILE A 144 -19.43 0.79 11.08
C ILE A 144 -18.42 0.83 12.24
N ASP A 145 -17.15 0.64 11.92
CA ASP A 145 -16.05 0.61 12.89
C ASP A 145 -15.07 1.77 12.64
N GLY A 146 -14.38 2.24 13.69
CA GLY A 146 -13.32 3.25 13.58
C GLY A 146 -13.80 4.68 13.32
N LEU A 147 -15.02 5.07 13.75
CA LEU A 147 -15.56 6.42 13.54
C LEU A 147 -14.64 7.57 14.03
N ASP A 148 -13.77 7.28 15.00
CA ASP A 148 -12.73 8.16 15.52
C ASP A 148 -11.50 8.30 14.60
N GLU A 149 -11.31 7.39 13.64
CA GLU A 149 -10.22 7.39 12.66
C GLU A 149 -10.53 8.17 11.37
N VAL A 150 -11.64 8.91 11.33
CA VAL A 150 -12.04 9.72 10.17
C VAL A 150 -11.16 10.98 10.09
N GLU A 151 -10.47 11.17 8.96
CA GLU A 151 -9.68 12.39 8.78
C GLU A 151 -10.59 13.62 8.60
N ALA A 152 -10.47 14.57 9.53
CA ALA A 152 -11.16 15.85 9.42
C ALA A 152 -10.43 16.71 8.37
N THR A 153 -11.02 16.85 7.17
CA THR A 153 -10.66 17.97 6.27
C THR A 153 -10.65 19.25 7.11
N LYS A 154 -9.48 19.89 7.27
CA LYS A 154 -9.28 21.08 8.11
C LYS A 154 -10.27 22.19 7.69
N THR A 155 -11.42 22.23 8.35
CA THR A 155 -12.32 23.37 8.35
C THR A 155 -12.39 23.87 9.79
N ARG A 156 -12.01 25.13 9.96
CA ARG A 156 -11.86 25.86 11.24
C ARG A 156 -13.17 25.86 12.04
N GLU A 157 -13.04 25.53 13.34
CA GLU A 157 -13.88 25.90 14.51
C GLU A 157 -15.37 25.46 14.46
N VAL A 158 -16.11 25.11 15.52
CA VAL A 158 -16.18 25.50 16.93
C VAL A 158 -16.75 24.31 17.74
N ARG A 159 -16.46 24.27 19.05
CA ARG A 159 -17.15 23.51 20.11
C ARG A 159 -18.66 23.34 19.87
N ASP A 160 -19.21 22.21 20.29
CA ASP A 160 -20.42 22.22 21.12
C ASP A 160 -20.57 20.90 21.90
N GLU A 161 -20.15 20.97 23.17
CA GLU A 161 -20.64 20.15 24.28
C GLU A 161 -22.12 20.44 24.51
N ALA A 162 -23.02 19.90 23.68
CA ALA A 162 -24.46 20.01 23.94
C ALA A 162 -25.26 18.97 23.16
N ARG A 163 -25.12 17.68 23.48
CA ARG A 163 -26.14 16.68 23.07
C ARG A 163 -26.19 15.43 23.95
N LEU A 164 -26.13 15.62 25.26
CA LEU A 164 -26.85 14.74 26.18
C LEU A 164 -28.28 15.27 26.28
N LYS A 165 -29.21 14.64 25.54
CA LYS A 165 -30.53 14.25 26.05
C LYS A 165 -31.38 13.55 25.00
N ASN A 166 -31.80 12.35 25.42
CA ASN A 166 -32.95 11.56 24.99
C ASN A 166 -32.87 10.89 23.63
N GLU A 167 -32.49 9.62 23.61
CA GLU A 167 -33.39 8.48 23.38
C GLU A 167 -32.64 7.22 23.81
N ALA A 168 -33.37 6.15 24.14
CA ALA A 168 -32.78 4.98 24.78
C ALA A 168 -32.04 4.08 23.78
N ASP A 169 -30.79 4.42 23.52
CA ASP A 169 -29.78 3.60 22.85
C ASP A 169 -29.21 2.54 23.81
N GLN A 170 -28.88 1.36 23.30
CA GLN A 170 -28.11 0.36 24.05
C GLN A 170 -26.62 0.63 23.80
N GLU A 171 -26.02 1.48 24.63
CA GLU A 171 -24.56 1.65 24.66
C GLU A 171 -23.94 0.46 25.41
N LEU A 172 -23.07 -0.27 24.73
CA LEU A 172 -22.23 -1.32 25.29
C LEU A 172 -20.92 -0.66 25.70
N PHE A 173 -20.90 -0.16 26.94
CA PHE A 173 -19.69 0.37 27.57
C PHE A 173 -18.78 -0.79 27.95
N LEU A 174 -17.58 -0.82 27.40
CA LEU A 174 -16.45 -1.53 28.01
C LEU A 174 -15.95 -0.69 29.20
N ASP A 175 -16.76 -0.55 30.25
CA ASP A 175 -16.36 0.10 31.51
C ASP A 175 -15.89 -0.92 32.56
N ASN A 176 -15.38 -0.42 33.69
CA ASN A 176 -14.77 -1.17 34.79
C ASN A 176 -15.73 -2.16 35.53
N LYS A 177 -16.91 -2.47 34.99
CA LYS A 177 -17.77 -3.60 35.40
C LYS A 177 -17.86 -4.72 34.36
N TYR A 178 -17.31 -4.55 33.16
CA TYR A 178 -16.96 -5.66 32.29
C TYR A 178 -15.96 -6.53 33.05
N ASP A 179 -16.20 -7.84 33.12
CA ASP A 179 -15.28 -8.80 33.75
C ASP A 179 -14.46 -9.49 32.64
N PRO A 180 -13.42 -8.83 32.10
CA PRO A 180 -12.53 -9.43 31.12
C PRO A 180 -11.90 -10.72 31.67
N ASP A 181 -11.86 -10.90 33.00
CA ASP A 181 -11.30 -12.10 33.62
C ASP A 181 -12.16 -13.32 33.33
N SER A 182 -13.49 -13.17 33.25
CA SER A 182 -14.40 -14.27 32.93
C SER A 182 -14.26 -14.72 31.47
N ASP A 183 -14.13 -13.79 30.52
CA ASP A 183 -13.99 -14.12 29.10
C ASP A 183 -12.58 -14.63 28.77
N ILE A 184 -11.55 -14.04 29.39
CA ILE A 184 -10.17 -14.53 29.27
C ILE A 184 -10.01 -15.87 29.98
N ALA A 185 -10.65 -16.08 31.14
CA ALA A 185 -10.72 -17.38 31.80
C ALA A 185 -11.30 -18.44 30.87
N LEU A 186 -12.40 -18.12 30.20
CA LEU A 186 -13.07 -19.01 29.26
C LEU A 186 -12.18 -19.31 28.03
N LEU A 187 -11.55 -18.28 27.47
CA LEU A 187 -10.64 -18.41 26.33
C LEU A 187 -9.40 -19.24 26.68
N LEU A 188 -8.75 -18.95 27.81
CA LEU A 188 -7.61 -19.70 28.31
C LEU A 188 -8.00 -21.16 28.60
N GLU A 189 -9.13 -21.40 29.24
CA GLU A 189 -9.63 -22.76 29.48
C GLU A 189 -9.86 -23.53 28.17
N ALA A 190 -10.48 -22.89 27.18
CA ALA A 190 -10.72 -23.49 25.86
C ALA A 190 -9.41 -23.77 25.11
N LYS A 191 -8.45 -22.83 25.11
CA LYS A 191 -7.14 -22.96 24.45
C LYS A 191 -6.25 -23.98 25.14
N PHE A 192 -6.20 -24.01 26.47
CA PHE A 192 -5.50 -25.06 27.21
C PHE A 192 -6.14 -26.43 27.01
N ALA A 193 -7.47 -26.51 26.89
CA ALA A 193 -8.16 -27.76 26.53
C ALA A 193 -7.80 -28.23 25.10
N GLU A 194 -7.59 -27.32 24.17
CA GLU A 194 -7.08 -27.62 22.82
C GLU A 194 -5.64 -28.14 22.87
N ILE A 195 -4.75 -27.47 23.59
CA ILE A 195 -3.35 -27.88 23.76
C ILE A 195 -3.26 -29.24 24.48
N ARG A 196 -4.06 -29.47 25.54
CA ARG A 196 -4.14 -30.77 26.22
C ARG A 196 -4.48 -31.90 25.25
N ARG A 197 -5.47 -31.69 24.39
CA ARG A 197 -5.89 -32.67 23.38
C ARG A 197 -4.79 -32.91 22.35
N ARG A 198 -4.16 -31.85 21.86
CA ARG A 198 -3.11 -31.91 20.81
C ARG A 198 -1.84 -32.62 21.30
N TYR A 199 -1.43 -32.39 22.55
CA TYR A 199 -0.18 -32.91 23.11
C TYR A 199 -0.38 -34.03 24.16
N ARG A 200 -1.61 -34.54 24.30
CA ARG A 200 -1.99 -35.61 25.26
C ARG A 200 -1.55 -35.31 26.70
N LEU A 201 -1.73 -34.06 27.14
CA LEU A 201 -1.38 -33.61 28.48
C LEU A 201 -2.51 -33.91 29.49
N PRO A 202 -2.19 -34.09 30.78
CA PRO A 202 -3.19 -34.41 31.80
C PRO A 202 -4.19 -33.26 32.02
N LEU A 203 -5.38 -33.58 32.53
CA LEU A 203 -6.42 -32.58 32.85
C LEU A 203 -5.97 -31.55 33.89
N SER A 204 -5.00 -31.92 34.74
CA SER A 204 -4.36 -31.04 35.72
C SER A 204 -3.41 -30.02 35.10
N TRP A 205 -3.21 -30.04 33.78
CA TRP A 205 -2.38 -29.10 33.04
C TRP A 205 -3.23 -28.05 32.29
N PRO A 206 -2.90 -26.75 32.36
CA PRO A 206 -1.90 -26.15 33.26
C PRO A 206 -2.38 -26.25 34.72
N GLY A 207 -1.44 -26.25 35.67
CA GLY A 207 -1.80 -26.24 37.09
C GLY A 207 -2.63 -25.00 37.44
N GLN A 208 -3.59 -25.13 38.35
CA GLN A 208 -4.53 -24.05 38.70
C GLN A 208 -3.81 -22.73 39.03
N LYS A 209 -2.70 -22.81 39.76
CA LYS A 209 -1.86 -21.66 40.12
C LYS A 209 -1.29 -20.92 38.89
N ALA A 210 -0.94 -21.64 37.82
CA ALA A 210 -0.47 -21.05 36.57
C ALA A 210 -1.62 -20.41 35.79
N LEU A 211 -2.81 -21.01 35.82
CA LEU A 211 -4.01 -20.47 35.19
C LEU A 211 -4.46 -19.17 35.86
N ASP A 212 -4.45 -19.14 37.20
CA ASP A 212 -4.82 -17.96 37.99
C ASP A 212 -3.84 -16.80 37.77
N GLU A 213 -2.54 -17.10 37.67
CA GLU A 213 -1.50 -16.12 37.34
C GLU A 213 -1.67 -15.54 35.93
N LEU A 214 -1.96 -16.38 34.93
CA LEU A 214 -2.21 -15.93 33.55
C LEU A 214 -3.49 -15.11 33.44
N ARG A 215 -4.55 -15.47 34.17
CA ARG A 215 -5.79 -14.69 34.26
C ARG A 215 -5.50 -13.30 34.80
N LYS A 216 -4.78 -13.21 35.91
CA LYS A 216 -4.40 -11.94 36.54
C LYS A 216 -3.58 -11.05 35.60
N ARG A 217 -2.66 -11.62 34.80
CA ARG A 217 -1.87 -10.87 33.81
C ARG A 217 -2.68 -10.44 32.61
N ALA A 218 -3.60 -11.27 32.14
CA ALA A 218 -4.41 -10.97 30.97
C ALA A 218 -5.57 -9.98 31.28
N SER A 219 -6.02 -9.93 32.54
CA SER A 219 -6.96 -8.94 33.14
C SER A 219 -6.59 -7.48 32.88
N GLY A 220 -5.33 -7.20 32.48
CA GLY A 220 -4.79 -5.86 32.32
C GLY A 220 -4.87 -5.25 30.91
N GLN A 221 -5.05 -6.02 29.82
CA GLN A 221 -5.45 -5.58 28.45
C GLN A 221 -5.17 -6.55 27.26
N PHE A 222 -4.59 -7.76 27.39
CA PHE A 222 -4.18 -8.53 26.19
C PHE A 222 -4.30 -10.07 26.26
N ILE A 223 -4.46 -10.69 25.07
CA ILE A 223 -4.48 -12.15 24.83
C ILE A 223 -3.08 -12.63 24.44
N TYR A 224 -2.53 -13.56 25.22
CA TYR A 224 -1.24 -14.21 24.96
C TYR A 224 -1.40 -15.36 23.96
N ALA A 225 -1.05 -15.14 22.69
CA ALA A 225 -0.91 -16.21 21.71
C ALA A 225 0.57 -16.52 21.49
N THR A 226 1.04 -17.70 21.90
CA THR A 226 2.34 -18.23 21.49
C THR A 226 2.15 -19.62 20.89
N HIS A 227 2.81 -19.89 19.77
CA HIS A 227 2.90 -21.22 19.16
C HIS A 227 4.31 -21.73 19.38
N HIS A 228 4.49 -22.63 20.35
CA HIS A 228 5.76 -23.32 20.58
C HIS A 228 5.51 -24.84 20.65
N PRO A 229 6.44 -25.68 20.15
CA PRO A 229 6.29 -27.13 20.15
C PRO A 229 6.31 -27.81 21.54
N HIS A 230 6.68 -27.10 22.62
CA HIS A 230 6.76 -27.65 23.97
C HIS A 230 5.88 -26.88 24.98
N PRO A 231 4.62 -27.29 25.20
CA PRO A 231 3.62 -26.53 25.96
C PRO A 231 4.06 -26.11 27.36
N GLN A 232 4.76 -26.99 28.09
CA GLN A 232 5.24 -26.69 29.46
C GLN A 232 6.35 -25.64 29.46
N ALA A 233 7.24 -25.65 28.46
CA ALA A 233 8.36 -24.71 28.41
C ALA A 233 7.85 -23.30 28.07
N SER A 234 6.84 -23.20 27.21
CA SER A 234 6.14 -21.94 26.93
C SER A 234 5.44 -21.40 28.16
N LEU A 235 4.72 -22.26 28.89
CA LEU A 235 4.03 -21.88 30.11
C LEU A 235 5.02 -21.35 31.16
N ASP A 236 6.12 -22.08 31.40
CA ASP A 236 7.15 -21.68 32.35
C ASP A 236 7.87 -20.39 31.93
N ARG A 237 8.03 -20.12 30.64
CA ARG A 237 8.60 -18.86 30.13
C ARG A 237 7.66 -17.69 30.36
N ILE A 238 6.38 -17.83 30.01
CA ILE A 238 5.38 -16.76 30.18
C ILE A 238 5.23 -16.41 31.67
N LEU A 239 5.22 -17.41 32.56
CA LEU A 239 5.13 -17.19 34.01
C LEU A 239 6.37 -16.51 34.62
N LYS A 240 7.54 -16.58 33.96
CA LYS A 240 8.81 -15.96 34.41
C LYS A 240 8.98 -14.49 34.02
N LEU A 241 8.14 -13.96 33.13
CA LEU A 241 8.15 -12.53 32.78
C LEU A 241 7.83 -11.72 34.06
N HIS A 242 8.71 -10.78 34.44
CA HIS A 242 8.58 -9.93 35.64
C HIS A 242 7.60 -8.78 35.39
N SER A 243 6.91 -8.31 36.44
CA SER A 243 5.90 -7.23 36.38
C SER A 243 6.49 -5.83 36.59
N PRO A 244 6.39 -4.92 35.60
CA PRO A 244 6.39 -3.47 35.82
C PRO A 244 4.94 -2.93 35.85
N ASP A 245 4.72 -1.80 36.52
CA ASP A 245 3.40 -1.24 36.87
C ASP A 245 2.48 -0.80 35.70
N ASN A 246 2.83 -1.04 34.42
CA ASN A 246 2.09 -0.56 33.24
C ASN A 246 1.74 -1.70 32.25
N ALA A 247 0.47 -1.85 31.87
CA ALA A 247 -0.03 -2.87 30.93
C ALA A 247 0.65 -2.87 29.55
N LEU A 248 1.13 -1.72 29.07
CA LEU A 248 1.91 -1.61 27.83
C LEU A 248 3.32 -2.21 27.98
N SER A 249 3.93 -2.16 29.16
CA SER A 249 5.27 -2.70 29.39
C SER A 249 5.30 -4.23 29.39
N GLU A 250 4.20 -4.88 29.81
CA GLU A 250 4.05 -6.34 29.71
C GLU A 250 3.93 -6.78 28.25
N LEU A 251 3.19 -6.02 27.44
CA LEU A 251 3.05 -6.25 26.00
C LEU A 251 4.39 -6.04 25.27
N ASP A 252 5.12 -4.98 25.61
CA ASP A 252 6.42 -4.66 25.04
C ASP A 252 7.46 -5.75 25.38
N THR A 253 7.40 -6.28 26.60
CA THR A 253 8.21 -7.44 27.02
C THR A 253 7.84 -8.70 26.24
N LEU A 254 6.54 -8.93 26.00
CA LEU A 254 6.06 -10.07 25.22
C LEU A 254 6.50 -9.97 23.75
N TYR A 255 6.35 -8.80 23.11
CA TYR A 255 6.81 -8.58 21.74
C TYR A 255 8.31 -8.78 21.62
N SER A 256 9.09 -8.19 22.54
CA SER A 256 10.54 -8.42 22.59
C SER A 256 10.85 -9.92 22.67
N HIS A 257 10.19 -10.65 23.57
CA HIS A 257 10.44 -12.08 23.73
C HIS A 257 10.08 -12.93 22.51
N ILE A 258 8.96 -12.63 21.84
CA ILE A 258 8.55 -13.36 20.63
C ILE A 258 9.50 -13.03 19.48
N LEU A 259 9.85 -11.76 19.27
CA LEU A 259 10.81 -11.35 18.23
C LEU A 259 12.20 -11.97 18.47
N ASP A 260 12.67 -11.98 19.72
CA ASP A 260 13.93 -12.62 20.13
C ASP A 260 13.92 -14.15 19.96
N SER A 261 12.75 -14.76 19.77
CA SER A 261 12.64 -16.20 19.48
C SER A 261 12.87 -16.53 18.00
N SER A 262 12.89 -15.54 17.11
CA SER A 262 13.33 -15.75 15.72
C SER A 262 14.79 -16.24 15.69
N PRO A 263 15.16 -17.13 14.75
CA PRO A 263 16.57 -17.55 14.60
C PRO A 263 17.52 -16.39 14.29
N ASP A 264 17.02 -15.31 13.66
CA ASP A 264 17.74 -14.06 13.46
C ASP A 264 16.78 -12.88 13.72
N PRO A 265 16.68 -12.42 14.99
CA PRO A 265 15.75 -11.36 15.37
C PRO A 265 16.00 -10.06 14.58
N HIS A 266 17.27 -9.69 14.40
CA HIS A 266 17.61 -8.47 13.68
C HIS A 266 17.11 -8.53 12.23
N LEU A 267 17.43 -9.62 11.50
CA LEU A 267 17.00 -9.76 10.11
C LEU A 267 15.48 -9.86 9.98
N SER A 268 14.80 -10.58 10.88
CA SER A 268 13.33 -10.68 10.88
C SER A 268 12.66 -9.31 11.07
N ILE A 269 13.17 -8.48 11.98
CA ILE A 269 12.66 -7.14 12.25
C ILE A 269 12.94 -6.21 11.05
N THR A 270 14.13 -6.29 10.45
CA THR A 270 14.43 -5.57 9.20
C THR A 270 13.48 -5.94 8.08
N TRP A 271 13.12 -7.21 7.92
CA TRP A 271 12.15 -7.63 6.90
C TRP A 271 10.75 -7.08 7.17
N LEU A 272 10.32 -7.06 8.44
CA LEU A 272 9.05 -6.40 8.80
C LEU A 272 9.10 -4.90 8.49
N GLY A 273 10.22 -4.24 8.76
CA GLY A 273 10.46 -2.85 8.39
C GLY A 273 10.35 -2.63 6.87
N VAL A 274 10.98 -3.48 6.06
CA VAL A 274 10.88 -3.43 4.58
C VAL A 274 9.44 -3.65 4.11
N ILE A 275 8.71 -4.63 4.66
CA ILE A 275 7.32 -4.88 4.29
C ILE A 275 6.45 -3.65 4.60
N THR A 276 6.62 -3.06 5.78
CA THR A 276 5.94 -1.84 6.17
C THR A 276 6.29 -0.69 5.24
N TYR A 277 7.57 -0.52 4.91
CA TYR A 277 8.00 0.53 4.00
C TYR A 277 7.40 0.40 2.61
N LEU A 278 7.50 -0.79 2.01
CA LEU A 278 6.98 -1.05 0.67
C LEU A 278 5.46 -0.81 0.63
N SER A 279 4.74 -1.12 1.71
CA SER A 279 3.30 -0.85 1.82
C SER A 279 2.93 0.63 1.81
N GLN A 280 3.88 1.54 2.08
CA GLN A 280 3.70 2.99 2.07
C GLN A 280 3.97 3.63 0.70
N ILE A 281 4.57 2.88 -0.25
CA ILE A 281 4.86 3.38 -1.59
C ILE A 281 3.54 3.63 -2.34
N ARG A 282 3.36 4.86 -2.80
CA ARG A 282 2.16 5.31 -3.55
C ARG A 282 2.19 4.90 -5.03
N SER A 283 2.51 3.63 -5.33
CA SER A 283 2.53 3.11 -6.70
C SER A 283 1.18 2.50 -7.15
N GLY A 284 0.22 2.36 -6.23
CA GLY A 284 -1.04 1.62 -6.49
C GLY A 284 -0.88 0.09 -6.49
N GLU A 285 0.37 -0.39 -6.36
CA GLU A 285 0.72 -1.80 -6.35
C GLU A 285 0.67 -2.41 -4.95
N ARG A 286 0.38 -3.72 -4.89
CA ARG A 286 0.44 -4.48 -3.63
C ARG A 286 1.61 -5.46 -3.67
N TYR A 287 2.52 -5.30 -2.72
CA TYR A 287 3.71 -6.15 -2.61
C TYR A 287 3.36 -7.51 -2.01
N THR A 288 3.26 -8.52 -2.88
CA THR A 288 2.86 -9.89 -2.49
C THR A 288 3.97 -10.62 -1.73
N ALA A 289 3.61 -11.64 -0.96
CA ALA A 289 4.57 -12.49 -0.25
C ALA A 289 5.56 -13.17 -1.21
N SER A 290 5.12 -13.53 -2.42
CA SER A 290 5.98 -14.06 -3.48
C SER A 290 7.03 -13.04 -3.92
N PHE A 291 6.64 -11.77 -4.11
CA PHE A 291 7.61 -10.71 -4.40
C PHE A 291 8.58 -10.46 -3.24
N ILE A 292 8.10 -10.41 -1.99
CA ILE A 292 8.96 -10.23 -0.81
C ILE A 292 10.00 -11.36 -0.72
N ARG A 293 9.61 -12.60 -1.01
CA ARG A 293 10.54 -13.74 -1.09
C ARG A 293 11.60 -13.54 -2.18
N GLN A 294 11.17 -13.11 -3.36
CA GLN A 294 12.06 -12.90 -4.51
C GLN A 294 13.06 -11.76 -4.26
N LEU A 295 12.62 -10.71 -3.57
CA LEU A 295 13.40 -9.53 -3.25
C LEU A 295 14.39 -9.75 -2.10
N LEU A 296 13.96 -10.40 -1.01
CA LEU A 296 14.71 -10.42 0.24
C LEU A 296 15.47 -11.72 0.53
N GLN A 297 15.03 -12.87 -0.01
CA GLN A 297 15.69 -14.15 0.28
C GLN A 297 17.06 -14.27 -0.39
N GLU A 298 18.01 -14.85 0.34
CA GLU A 298 19.32 -15.29 -0.13
C GLU A 298 19.34 -16.76 -0.53
N TYR A 299 18.50 -17.56 0.13
CA TYR A 299 18.35 -18.98 -0.11
C TYR A 299 16.87 -19.38 0.01
N GLN A 300 16.51 -20.48 -0.65
CA GLN A 300 15.15 -21.00 -0.64
C GLN A 300 14.74 -21.42 0.78
N GLY A 301 13.58 -20.93 1.24
CA GLY A 301 13.03 -21.24 2.57
C GLY A 301 13.46 -20.29 3.68
N GLN A 302 14.22 -19.23 3.37
CA GLN A 302 14.68 -18.27 4.38
C GLN A 302 13.53 -17.53 5.05
N THR A 303 12.45 -17.21 4.32
CA THR A 303 11.27 -16.55 4.90
C THR A 303 10.62 -17.42 5.97
N GLU A 304 10.43 -18.71 5.66
CA GLU A 304 9.82 -19.67 6.57
C GLU A 304 10.72 -19.91 7.79
N TYR A 305 12.05 -19.95 7.60
CA TYR A 305 13.02 -20.04 8.69
C TYR A 305 12.99 -18.81 9.62
N LEU A 306 12.98 -17.59 9.08
CA LEU A 306 12.99 -16.36 9.88
C LEU A 306 11.69 -16.15 10.67
N PHE A 307 10.55 -16.50 10.08
CA PHE A 307 9.23 -16.28 10.68
C PHE A 307 8.63 -17.50 11.39
N GLU A 308 9.36 -18.63 11.49
CA GLU A 308 8.86 -19.88 12.09
C GLU A 308 8.23 -19.66 13.47
N ASN A 309 8.92 -18.92 14.35
CA ASN A 309 8.46 -18.64 15.71
C ASN A 309 7.60 -17.37 15.83
N LEU A 310 7.36 -16.67 14.72
CA LEU A 310 6.63 -15.40 14.66
C LEU A 310 5.19 -15.56 14.15
N ALA A 311 4.70 -16.79 14.00
CA ALA A 311 3.36 -17.09 13.48
C ALA A 311 2.19 -16.48 14.29
N SER A 312 2.43 -16.10 15.55
CA SER A 312 1.44 -15.37 16.37
C SER A 312 1.43 -13.86 16.12
N LEU A 313 2.46 -13.32 15.47
CA LEU A 313 2.62 -11.89 15.16
C LEU A 313 2.42 -11.60 13.67
N VAL A 314 2.82 -12.54 12.81
CA VAL A 314 2.91 -12.35 11.37
C VAL A 314 2.25 -13.53 10.65
N LEU A 315 1.34 -13.22 9.74
CA LEU A 315 0.83 -14.15 8.75
C LEU A 315 1.79 -14.18 7.56
N VAL A 316 2.41 -15.33 7.32
CA VAL A 316 3.20 -15.61 6.12
C VAL A 316 2.38 -16.60 5.26
N PRO A 317 1.87 -16.17 4.08
CA PRO A 317 1.21 -17.08 3.14
C PRO A 317 2.12 -18.24 2.75
N PRO A 318 1.62 -19.41 2.34
CA PRO A 318 2.48 -20.52 1.95
C PRO A 318 3.25 -20.22 0.63
N PRO A 319 4.33 -20.96 0.30
CA PRO A 319 5.18 -20.64 -0.86
C PRO A 319 4.51 -20.73 -2.23
N ASP A 320 3.42 -21.49 -2.34
CA ASP A 320 2.57 -21.65 -3.52
C ASP A 320 1.54 -20.53 -3.69
N ASP A 321 1.36 -19.67 -2.68
CA ASP A 321 0.52 -18.49 -2.74
C ASP A 321 1.29 -17.29 -3.31
N ASN A 322 0.97 -16.95 -4.57
CA ASN A 322 1.58 -15.85 -5.30
C ASN A 322 0.91 -14.49 -5.11
N GLY A 323 -0.31 -14.45 -4.55
CA GLY A 323 -1.16 -13.24 -4.54
C GLY A 323 -1.32 -12.61 -3.16
N SER A 324 -1.22 -13.39 -2.09
CA SER A 324 -1.45 -12.91 -0.72
C SER A 324 -0.29 -12.07 -0.19
N LEU A 325 -0.59 -11.21 0.78
CA LEU A 325 0.37 -10.31 1.43
C LEU A 325 0.94 -10.95 2.70
N VAL A 326 2.15 -10.55 3.08
CA VAL A 326 2.63 -10.75 4.45
C VAL A 326 1.92 -9.73 5.33
N PHE A 327 1.31 -10.17 6.42
CA PHE A 327 0.48 -9.31 7.26
C PHE A 327 0.88 -9.40 8.73
N MET A 328 1.09 -8.24 9.38
CA MET A 328 1.24 -8.17 10.82
C MET A 328 -0.14 -8.07 11.48
N TYR A 329 -0.47 -9.01 12.37
CA TYR A 329 -1.82 -9.09 12.95
C TYR A 329 -2.21 -7.88 13.79
N HIS A 330 -1.24 -7.24 14.43
CA HIS A 330 -1.49 -6.24 15.44
C HIS A 330 -0.76 -4.93 15.12
N LYS A 331 -1.52 -3.85 15.01
CA LYS A 331 -0.97 -2.50 14.90
C LYS A 331 -0.05 -2.13 16.07
N SER A 332 -0.36 -2.61 17.27
CA SER A 332 0.47 -2.40 18.46
C SER A 332 1.87 -2.99 18.36
N LEU A 333 2.12 -3.97 17.48
CA LEU A 333 3.46 -4.47 17.18
C LEU A 333 4.27 -3.44 16.37
N GLN A 334 3.64 -2.84 15.36
CA GLN A 334 4.24 -1.76 14.59
C GLN A 334 4.50 -0.54 15.48
N ASP A 335 3.52 -0.11 16.29
CA ASP A 335 3.67 1.00 17.25
C ASP A 335 4.81 0.74 18.27
N PHE A 336 5.04 -0.53 18.62
CA PHE A 336 6.15 -0.94 19.50
C PHE A 336 7.51 -0.81 18.80
N LEU A 337 7.63 -1.23 17.54
CA LEU A 337 8.87 -1.17 16.77
C LEU A 337 9.21 0.26 16.28
N GLU A 338 8.20 1.08 16.01
CA GLU A 338 8.37 2.49 15.59
C GLU A 338 8.71 3.41 16.76
N ASN A 339 8.39 3.04 18.00
CA ASN A 339 8.68 3.88 19.16
C ASN A 339 9.99 3.46 19.85
N PRO A 340 11.05 4.29 19.84
CA PRO A 340 12.33 3.98 20.46
C PRO A 340 12.28 3.83 21.99
N GLU A 341 11.23 4.32 22.65
CA GLU A 341 11.04 4.19 24.09
C GLU A 341 10.39 2.85 24.48
N ARG A 342 9.78 2.14 23.53
CA ARG A 342 9.02 0.91 23.80
C ARG A 342 9.79 -0.36 23.50
N CYS A 343 10.68 -0.34 22.51
CA CYS A 343 11.51 -1.49 22.14
C CYS A 343 13.01 -1.24 22.37
N SER A 344 13.83 -2.29 22.22
CA SER A 344 15.28 -2.12 22.32
C SER A 344 15.81 -1.23 21.19
N TYR A 345 16.90 -0.50 21.46
CA TYR A 345 17.56 0.34 20.45
C TYR A 345 17.86 -0.43 19.15
N ASN A 346 18.30 -1.69 19.26
CA ASN A 346 18.61 -2.53 18.10
C ASN A 346 17.35 -2.92 17.32
N ALA A 347 16.25 -3.25 18.00
CA ALA A 347 14.97 -3.58 17.36
C ALA A 347 14.40 -2.35 16.64
N HIS A 348 14.37 -1.20 17.31
CA HIS A 348 13.92 0.06 16.71
C HIS A 348 14.75 0.39 15.47
N LYS A 349 16.09 0.36 15.59
CA LYS A 349 16.99 0.67 14.47
C LYS A 349 16.82 -0.29 13.29
N ALA A 350 16.57 -1.57 13.56
CA ALA A 350 16.34 -2.57 12.52
C ALA A 350 15.02 -2.35 11.77
N PHE A 351 13.98 -1.80 12.42
CA PHE A 351 12.68 -1.54 11.83
C PHE A 351 12.55 -0.13 11.22
N ALA A 352 13.27 0.85 11.77
CA ALA A 352 13.09 2.25 11.44
C ALA A 352 13.57 2.61 10.02
N HIS A 353 12.77 3.48 9.40
CA HIS A 353 12.92 3.90 8.01
C HIS A 353 14.20 4.69 7.73
N ASP A 354 14.57 5.56 8.67
CA ASP A 354 15.60 6.60 8.47
C ASP A 354 17.05 6.08 8.56
N TYR A 355 17.26 4.78 8.83
CA TYR A 355 18.62 4.27 9.10
C TYR A 355 18.98 2.90 8.50
N SER A 356 18.09 1.91 8.46
CA SER A 356 18.50 0.54 8.07
C SER A 356 17.63 -0.15 7.02
N VAL A 357 16.33 0.17 6.97
CA VAL A 357 15.40 -0.46 6.03
C VAL A 357 15.69 -0.03 4.60
N GLY A 358 15.80 1.29 4.36
CA GLY A 358 16.16 1.84 3.05
C GLY A 358 17.51 1.32 2.54
N ASP A 359 18.53 1.37 3.40
CA ASP A 359 19.87 0.85 3.10
C ASP A 359 19.87 -0.64 2.76
N PHE A 360 19.13 -1.45 3.54
CA PHE A 360 19.00 -2.88 3.30
C PHE A 360 18.30 -3.15 1.96
N LEU A 361 17.21 -2.43 1.69
CA LEU A 361 16.48 -2.53 0.43
C LEU A 361 17.35 -2.12 -0.76
N ALA A 362 18.07 -1.00 -0.68
CA ALA A 362 18.97 -0.53 -1.72
C ALA A 362 20.03 -1.60 -2.04
N ARG A 363 20.65 -2.21 -1.01
CA ARG A 363 21.61 -3.32 -1.20
C ARG A 363 20.99 -4.52 -1.91
N ARG A 364 19.77 -4.91 -1.56
CA ARG A 364 19.04 -6.00 -2.25
C ARG A 364 18.77 -5.65 -3.70
N CYS A 365 18.27 -4.45 -3.97
CA CYS A 365 18.04 -3.96 -5.32
C CYS A 365 19.32 -3.90 -6.15
N GLY A 366 20.44 -3.43 -5.58
CA GLY A 366 21.74 -3.40 -6.24
C GLY A 366 22.23 -4.78 -6.70
N VAL A 367 22.06 -5.81 -5.84
CA VAL A 367 22.39 -7.20 -6.21
C VAL A 367 21.54 -7.69 -7.38
N ILE A 368 20.23 -7.42 -7.35
CA ILE A 368 19.31 -7.82 -8.42
C ILE A 368 19.65 -7.12 -9.73
N LEU A 369 19.91 -5.80 -9.68
CA LEU A 369 20.31 -4.99 -10.82
C LEU A 369 21.54 -5.57 -11.52
N ARG A 370 22.58 -5.86 -10.74
CA ARG A 370 23.86 -6.38 -11.24
C ARG A 370 23.76 -7.81 -11.78
N ARG A 371 23.03 -8.68 -11.08
CA ARG A 371 22.84 -10.08 -11.49
C ARG A 371 21.82 -10.23 -12.62
N LYS A 372 21.03 -9.18 -12.87
CA LYS A 372 19.82 -9.20 -13.72
C LYS A 372 18.77 -10.19 -13.23
N SER A 373 18.92 -10.74 -12.01
CA SER A 373 18.17 -11.88 -11.47
C SER A 373 18.10 -11.78 -9.95
N THR A 374 17.03 -12.34 -9.38
CA THR A 374 16.89 -12.61 -7.96
C THR A 374 17.84 -13.73 -7.52
N LEU A 375 18.13 -13.80 -6.21
CA LEU A 375 18.94 -14.88 -5.63
C LEU A 375 18.16 -16.20 -5.56
N VAL A 376 16.86 -16.11 -5.29
CA VAL A 376 15.93 -17.23 -5.42
C VAL A 376 15.23 -17.10 -6.78
N PRO A 377 15.44 -18.04 -7.73
CA PRO A 377 14.94 -17.90 -9.09
C PRO A 377 13.43 -17.68 -9.15
N ILE A 378 13.02 -16.72 -9.98
CA ILE A 378 11.61 -16.50 -10.32
C ILE A 378 11.14 -17.70 -11.16
N PRO A 379 9.94 -18.26 -10.91
CA PRO A 379 9.44 -19.35 -11.72
C PRO A 379 9.28 -18.88 -13.18
N HIS A 380 9.52 -19.79 -14.13
CA HIS A 380 9.93 -19.47 -15.51
C HIS A 380 8.85 -18.84 -16.42
N SER A 381 7.73 -18.37 -15.88
CA SER A 381 6.65 -17.80 -16.69
C SER A 381 6.87 -16.31 -17.01
N ALA A 382 6.45 -15.88 -18.20
CA ALA A 382 6.52 -14.48 -18.60
C ALA A 382 5.62 -13.57 -17.72
N SER A 383 4.53 -14.13 -17.17
CA SER A 383 3.59 -13.40 -16.32
C SER A 383 4.18 -13.09 -14.94
N GLU A 384 4.85 -14.07 -14.31
CA GLU A 384 5.53 -13.87 -13.03
C GLU A 384 6.70 -12.89 -13.18
N TRP A 385 7.44 -12.96 -14.29
CA TRP A 385 8.47 -11.98 -14.59
C TRP A 385 7.91 -10.57 -14.76
N LYS A 386 6.83 -10.42 -15.53
CA LYS A 386 6.14 -9.12 -15.68
C LYS A 386 5.70 -8.57 -14.33
N THR A 387 5.14 -9.42 -13.47
CA THR A 387 4.70 -9.06 -12.12
C THR A 387 5.88 -8.63 -11.25
N PHE A 388 6.99 -9.38 -11.29
CA PHE A 388 8.20 -9.00 -10.56
C PHE A 388 8.73 -7.65 -11.00
N VAL A 389 8.90 -7.40 -12.31
CA VAL A 389 9.43 -6.12 -12.81
C VAL A 389 8.50 -4.96 -12.44
N ARG A 390 7.18 -5.16 -12.51
CA ARG A 390 6.15 -4.18 -12.10
C ARG A 390 6.29 -3.73 -10.65
N LEU A 391 6.61 -4.67 -9.76
CA LEU A 391 6.80 -4.41 -8.33
C LEU A 391 8.24 -3.96 -8.00
N PHE A 392 9.23 -4.45 -8.73
CA PHE A 392 10.64 -4.19 -8.47
C PHE A 392 11.03 -2.75 -8.77
N ILE A 393 10.53 -2.15 -9.87
CA ILE A 393 10.93 -0.81 -10.27
C ILE A 393 10.56 0.25 -9.21
N PRO A 394 9.31 0.32 -8.71
CA PRO A 394 8.98 1.27 -7.65
C PRO A 394 9.76 1.04 -6.35
N ALA A 395 9.98 -0.23 -5.98
CA ALA A 395 10.80 -0.57 -4.81
C ALA A 395 12.26 -0.10 -4.97
N LEU A 396 12.84 -0.27 -6.16
CA LEU A 396 14.16 0.23 -6.51
C LEU A 396 14.21 1.76 -6.45
N CYS A 397 13.31 2.44 -7.16
CA CYS A 397 13.29 3.90 -7.26
C CYS A 397 13.17 4.54 -5.88
N HIS A 398 12.23 4.06 -5.06
CA HIS A 398 12.04 4.58 -3.72
C HIS A 398 13.25 4.29 -2.80
N SER A 399 13.93 3.15 -2.98
CA SER A 399 15.17 2.87 -2.25
C SER A 399 16.31 3.84 -2.61
N LEU A 400 16.37 4.31 -3.87
CA LEU A 400 17.37 5.27 -4.36
C LEU A 400 17.08 6.71 -3.93
N GLU A 401 15.84 7.00 -3.52
CA GLU A 401 15.44 8.32 -3.00
C GLU A 401 15.79 8.50 -1.50
N THR A 402 16.51 7.53 -0.92
CA THR A 402 17.06 7.67 0.43
C THR A 402 18.43 8.36 0.39
N SER A 403 18.80 9.06 1.47
CA SER A 403 19.98 9.95 1.50
C SER A 403 21.35 9.27 1.44
N GLN A 404 21.40 7.94 1.53
CA GLN A 404 22.64 7.16 1.54
C GLN A 404 22.71 6.13 0.40
N ALA A 405 21.64 5.93 -0.38
CA ALA A 405 21.57 4.83 -1.32
C ALA A 405 22.69 4.86 -2.36
N HIS A 406 22.97 6.00 -3.00
CA HIS A 406 24.01 6.04 -4.04
C HIS A 406 25.41 5.85 -3.44
N SER A 407 25.62 6.26 -2.18
CA SER A 407 26.88 5.97 -1.49
C SER A 407 27.06 4.47 -1.18
N LEU A 408 25.96 3.76 -0.91
CA LEU A 408 25.97 2.35 -0.51
C LEU A 408 26.09 1.39 -1.69
N ILE A 409 25.39 1.69 -2.79
CA ILE A 409 25.31 0.83 -3.97
C ILE A 409 25.84 1.47 -5.26
N GLY A 410 26.54 2.61 -5.17
CA GLY A 410 27.09 3.32 -6.33
C GLY A 410 27.92 2.44 -7.26
N ASN A 411 28.80 1.59 -6.69
CA ASN A 411 29.58 0.63 -7.47
C ASN A 411 28.71 -0.41 -8.20
N ASP A 412 27.61 -0.87 -7.58
CA ASP A 412 26.69 -1.82 -8.21
C ASP A 412 25.86 -1.11 -9.31
N LEU A 413 25.51 0.16 -9.12
CA LEU A 413 24.85 0.98 -10.14
C LEU A 413 25.77 1.25 -11.34
N GLU A 414 27.04 1.58 -11.10
CA GLU A 414 28.05 1.79 -12.16
C GLU A 414 28.36 0.51 -12.92
N GLY A 415 28.42 -0.63 -12.23
CA GLY A 415 28.64 -1.94 -12.83
C GLY A 415 27.42 -2.57 -13.50
N CYS A 416 26.25 -1.91 -13.48
CA CYS A 416 25.00 -2.43 -14.00
C CYS A 416 24.95 -2.35 -15.55
N ASP A 417 24.37 -3.38 -16.18
CA ASP A 417 24.02 -3.34 -17.61
C ASP A 417 22.65 -2.66 -17.80
N VAL A 418 22.69 -1.33 -17.84
CA VAL A 418 21.50 -0.48 -17.92
C VAL A 418 20.71 -0.76 -19.20
N LEU A 419 21.39 -1.01 -20.31
CA LEU A 419 20.74 -1.29 -21.60
C LEU A 419 19.92 -2.58 -21.58
N TRP A 420 20.36 -3.58 -20.81
CA TRP A 420 19.55 -4.77 -20.55
C TRP A 420 18.26 -4.40 -19.81
N TRP A 421 18.32 -3.56 -18.77
CA TRP A 421 17.13 -3.12 -18.04
C TRP A 421 16.19 -2.26 -18.90
N VAL A 422 16.72 -1.40 -19.76
CA VAL A 422 15.94 -0.63 -20.75
C VAL A 422 15.18 -1.58 -21.69
N ARG A 423 15.87 -2.58 -22.24
CA ARG A 423 15.25 -3.62 -23.07
C ARG A 423 14.21 -4.41 -22.30
N THR A 424 14.46 -4.72 -21.03
CA THR A 424 13.54 -5.45 -20.16
C THR A 424 12.24 -4.72 -20.00
N VAL A 425 12.24 -3.44 -19.60
CA VAL A 425 11.01 -2.66 -19.43
C VAL A 425 10.26 -2.53 -20.75
N ASP A 426 10.93 -2.19 -21.85
CA ASP A 426 10.28 -2.05 -23.15
C ASP A 426 9.70 -3.37 -23.70
N THR A 427 10.26 -4.52 -23.28
CA THR A 427 9.75 -5.85 -23.67
C THR A 427 8.63 -6.32 -22.76
N VAL A 428 8.76 -6.13 -21.44
CA VAL A 428 7.78 -6.56 -20.44
C VAL A 428 6.48 -5.75 -20.52
N PHE A 429 6.61 -4.46 -20.82
CA PHE A 429 5.50 -3.52 -20.97
C PHE A 429 5.29 -3.14 -22.45
N TYR A 430 5.60 -4.07 -23.37
CA TYR A 430 5.41 -3.85 -24.81
C TYR A 430 3.97 -3.43 -25.15
N ASP A 431 2.99 -4.09 -24.54
CA ASP A 431 1.54 -3.81 -24.71
C ASP A 431 1.02 -2.70 -23.77
N ASP A 432 1.84 -2.22 -22.83
CA ASP A 432 1.48 -1.18 -21.85
C ASP A 432 2.50 -0.04 -21.95
N ARG A 433 2.38 0.73 -23.03
CA ARG A 433 3.26 1.87 -23.33
C ARG A 433 3.30 2.87 -22.17
N LEU A 434 2.17 3.07 -21.49
CA LEU A 434 2.05 3.99 -20.38
C LEU A 434 2.92 3.52 -19.20
N ALA A 435 2.83 2.25 -18.82
CA ALA A 435 3.69 1.68 -17.79
C ALA A 435 5.17 1.74 -18.18
N ALA A 436 5.50 1.42 -19.44
CA ALA A 436 6.87 1.48 -19.93
C ALA A 436 7.47 2.90 -19.76
N VAL A 437 6.71 3.93 -20.13
CA VAL A 437 7.12 5.34 -19.97
C VAL A 437 7.29 5.71 -18.50
N ARG A 438 6.27 5.44 -17.67
CA ARG A 438 6.32 5.75 -16.23
C ARG A 438 7.55 5.13 -15.57
N TYR A 439 7.79 3.84 -15.79
CA TYR A 439 8.91 3.14 -15.17
C TYR A 439 10.27 3.62 -15.69
N MET A 440 10.40 3.93 -16.99
CA MET A 440 11.62 4.50 -17.54
C MET A 440 11.94 5.87 -16.94
N GLU A 441 10.93 6.73 -16.84
CA GLU A 441 11.05 8.06 -16.24
C GLU A 441 11.37 7.98 -14.75
N GLU A 442 10.68 7.12 -14.01
CA GLU A 442 10.89 6.94 -12.56
C GLU A 442 12.32 6.50 -12.25
N ILE A 443 12.86 5.53 -13.01
CA ILE A 443 14.26 5.11 -12.88
C ILE A 443 15.19 6.28 -13.23
N PHE A 444 14.92 6.99 -14.34
CA PHE A 444 15.74 8.11 -14.81
C PHE A 444 15.82 9.23 -13.77
N ARG A 445 14.73 9.50 -13.06
CA ARG A 445 14.62 10.48 -11.97
C ARG A 445 15.30 9.97 -10.70
N ALA A 446 15.00 8.76 -10.24
CA ALA A 446 15.52 8.20 -8.99
C ALA A 446 17.05 8.11 -8.98
N VAL A 447 17.70 7.74 -10.09
CA VAL A 447 19.18 7.71 -10.16
C VAL A 447 19.82 9.11 -10.07
N HIS A 448 19.04 10.18 -10.23
CA HIS A 448 19.51 11.56 -10.11
C HIS A 448 19.31 12.16 -8.71
N TRP A 449 18.60 11.46 -7.81
CA TRP A 449 18.14 12.00 -6.53
C TRP A 449 19.24 12.66 -5.67
N GLU A 450 20.39 12.02 -5.47
CA GLU A 450 21.49 12.57 -4.67
C GLU A 450 22.37 13.60 -5.42
N CYS A 451 22.08 13.92 -6.68
CA CYS A 451 22.90 14.86 -7.45
C CYS A 451 22.60 16.32 -7.08
N LEU A 452 23.64 17.06 -6.70
CA LEU A 452 23.54 18.50 -6.43
C LEU A 452 23.46 19.30 -7.74
N GLU A 453 22.86 20.50 -7.65
CA GLU A 453 22.82 21.43 -8.76
C GLU A 453 24.23 21.78 -9.27
N GLY A 454 24.58 21.23 -10.44
CA GLY A 454 25.85 21.50 -11.10
C GLY A 454 26.77 20.28 -11.29
N GLY A 455 26.43 19.09 -10.78
CA GLY A 455 27.23 17.89 -11.03
C GLY A 455 26.48 16.57 -10.79
N CYS A 456 26.45 15.70 -11.81
CA CYS A 456 25.99 14.31 -11.67
C CYS A 456 27.13 13.40 -11.23
N ASN A 457 26.86 12.45 -10.33
CA ASN A 457 27.80 11.37 -9.99
C ASN A 457 27.93 10.35 -11.15
N GLU A 458 28.94 9.48 -11.11
CA GLU A 458 29.24 8.55 -12.22
C GLU A 458 28.12 7.52 -12.45
N ALA A 459 27.52 6.98 -11.39
CA ALA A 459 26.34 6.12 -11.48
C ALA A 459 25.18 6.81 -12.22
N CYS A 460 24.85 8.05 -11.85
CA CYS A 460 23.81 8.85 -12.48
C CYS A 460 24.11 9.09 -13.97
N LYS A 461 25.35 9.49 -14.30
CA LYS A 461 25.78 9.66 -15.70
C LYS A 461 25.65 8.37 -16.50
N HIS A 462 26.11 7.25 -15.94
CA HIS A 462 26.04 5.93 -16.56
C HIS A 462 24.59 5.54 -16.85
N TRP A 463 23.70 5.62 -15.86
CA TRP A 463 22.30 5.26 -16.03
C TRP A 463 21.56 6.18 -17.00
N ARG A 464 21.62 7.50 -16.79
CA ARG A 464 20.89 8.46 -17.65
C ARG A 464 21.38 8.44 -19.09
N ARG A 465 22.69 8.25 -19.32
CA ARG A 465 23.25 8.05 -20.67
C ARG A 465 22.67 6.82 -21.34
N ASN A 466 22.71 5.67 -20.67
CA ASN A 466 22.29 4.40 -21.25
C ASN A 466 20.76 4.28 -21.36
N ILE A 467 19.97 4.92 -20.49
CA ILE A 467 18.51 5.03 -20.66
C ILE A 467 18.19 5.81 -21.94
N LEU A 468 18.72 7.03 -22.09
CA LEU A 468 18.45 7.85 -23.28
C LEU A 468 18.94 7.15 -24.56
N GLY A 469 20.12 6.54 -24.51
CA GLY A 469 20.70 5.84 -25.66
C GLY A 469 19.95 4.56 -26.01
N GLY A 470 19.63 3.74 -25.02
CA GLY A 470 18.88 2.50 -25.20
C GLY A 470 17.46 2.76 -25.69
N CYS A 471 16.74 3.71 -25.10
CA CYS A 471 15.40 4.08 -25.56
C CYS A 471 15.44 4.58 -27.02
N ARG A 472 16.40 5.43 -27.40
CA ARG A 472 16.60 5.83 -28.80
C ARG A 472 16.89 4.67 -29.74
N ALA A 473 17.73 3.71 -29.31
CA ALA A 473 18.03 2.50 -30.08
C ALA A 473 16.77 1.65 -30.34
N LEU A 474 15.82 1.69 -29.40
CA LEU A 474 14.51 1.05 -29.51
C LEU A 474 13.47 1.93 -30.26
N GLY A 475 13.89 3.06 -30.83
CA GLY A 475 13.06 3.98 -31.59
C GLY A 475 12.23 4.95 -30.75
N TRP A 476 12.44 5.03 -29.43
CA TRP A 476 11.72 5.96 -28.58
C TRP A 476 12.14 7.40 -28.86
N THR A 477 11.18 8.32 -28.77
CA THR A 477 11.52 9.72 -28.50
C THR A 477 11.90 9.85 -27.02
N VAL A 478 12.94 10.63 -26.74
CA VAL A 478 13.46 10.83 -25.38
C VAL A 478 13.77 12.31 -25.15
N PRO A 479 13.88 12.77 -23.89
CA PRO A 479 14.26 14.16 -23.59
C PRO A 479 15.55 14.59 -24.28
N ASN A 480 15.53 15.79 -24.87
CA ASN A 480 16.72 16.46 -25.40
C ASN A 480 17.26 17.51 -24.41
N ALA A 481 18.29 18.26 -24.81
CA ALA A 481 18.90 19.25 -23.91
C ALA A 481 17.92 20.36 -23.48
N ILE A 482 16.98 20.78 -24.34
CA ILE A 482 15.98 21.79 -24.00
C ILE A 482 14.98 21.24 -22.97
N ALA A 483 14.50 20.00 -23.16
CA ALA A 483 13.63 19.33 -22.20
C ALA A 483 14.30 19.18 -20.82
N LEU A 484 15.57 18.78 -20.79
CA LEU A 484 16.34 18.65 -19.55
C LEU A 484 16.62 20.02 -18.89
N LEU A 485 16.80 21.08 -19.68
CA LEU A 485 16.90 22.45 -19.18
C LEU A 485 15.60 22.88 -18.49
N ARG A 486 14.44 22.67 -19.14
CA ARG A 486 13.13 23.02 -18.56
C ARG A 486 12.83 22.22 -17.30
N HIS A 487 13.11 20.93 -17.29
CA HIS A 487 13.02 20.11 -16.08
C HIS A 487 13.85 20.70 -14.94
N ARG A 488 15.10 21.12 -15.21
CA ARG A 488 15.95 21.77 -14.20
C ARG A 488 15.37 23.09 -13.70
N MET A 489 14.82 23.92 -14.59
CA MET A 489 14.17 25.17 -14.22
C MET A 489 12.96 24.91 -13.33
N PHE A 490 12.12 23.95 -13.71
CA PHE A 490 10.95 23.50 -12.96
C PHE A 490 11.32 23.03 -11.55
N THR A 491 12.28 22.09 -11.43
CA THR A 491 12.70 21.56 -10.12
C THR A 491 13.21 22.68 -9.22
N ARG A 492 14.02 23.61 -9.76
CA ARG A 492 14.55 24.75 -9.01
C ARG A 492 13.44 25.67 -8.52
N HIS A 493 12.50 26.02 -9.41
CA HIS A 493 11.39 26.91 -9.10
C HIS A 493 10.54 26.34 -7.95
N ASN A 494 10.17 25.07 -8.02
CA ASN A 494 9.33 24.43 -7.01
C ASN A 494 10.05 24.28 -5.67
N THR A 495 11.34 23.93 -5.70
CA THR A 495 12.17 23.84 -4.50
C THR A 495 12.24 25.18 -3.76
N VAL A 496 12.44 26.29 -4.48
CA VAL A 496 12.52 27.63 -3.89
C VAL A 496 11.15 28.13 -3.41
N SER A 497 10.08 27.79 -4.14
CA SER A 497 8.72 28.23 -3.82
C SER A 497 8.04 27.45 -2.68
N GLY A 498 8.70 26.43 -2.13
CA GLY A 498 8.15 25.62 -1.03
C GLY A 498 6.88 24.86 -1.41
N LEU A 499 6.66 24.64 -2.71
CA LEU A 499 5.59 23.79 -3.22
C LEU A 499 6.04 22.33 -3.04
N ASN A 500 5.40 21.58 -2.14
CA ASN A 500 5.56 20.11 -2.09
C ASN A 500 5.07 19.53 -3.43
N GLY A 501 5.79 18.67 -4.17
CA GLY A 501 7.02 17.96 -3.85
C GLY A 501 7.89 17.61 -5.09
N PRO A 502 8.98 16.86 -4.91
CA PRO A 502 10.05 16.66 -5.89
C PRO A 502 9.77 15.59 -6.98
N ASP A 503 8.51 15.42 -7.39
CA ASP A 503 8.11 14.20 -8.12
C ASP A 503 6.84 14.37 -8.98
N ASP A 504 6.94 15.16 -10.04
CA ASP A 504 5.81 15.64 -10.84
C ASP A 504 5.69 14.99 -12.23
N GLY A 505 6.53 14.00 -12.53
CA GLY A 505 6.48 13.28 -13.81
C GLY A 505 6.71 14.20 -15.02
N PHE A 506 7.32 15.38 -14.86
CA PHE A 506 7.55 16.36 -15.94
C PHE A 506 8.15 15.73 -17.21
N LEU A 507 9.06 14.77 -17.02
CA LEU A 507 9.78 14.15 -18.12
C LEU A 507 8.98 13.04 -18.82
N VAL A 508 7.86 12.60 -18.24
CA VAL A 508 7.01 11.53 -18.79
C VAL A 508 6.58 11.87 -20.22
N ASP A 509 6.17 13.11 -20.48
CA ASP A 509 5.76 13.58 -21.82
C ASP A 509 6.88 13.56 -22.87
N PHE A 510 8.13 13.54 -22.43
CA PHE A 510 9.29 13.54 -23.31
C PHE A 510 9.80 12.13 -23.63
N PHE A 511 9.30 11.11 -22.94
CA PHE A 511 9.53 9.71 -23.25
C PHE A 511 8.34 9.16 -24.04
N GLU A 512 8.56 8.82 -25.31
CA GLU A 512 7.50 8.27 -26.16
C GLU A 512 7.96 7.00 -26.90
N PRO A 513 7.46 5.82 -26.53
CA PRO A 513 7.71 4.59 -27.27
C PRO A 513 7.03 4.64 -28.64
N PRO A 514 7.63 4.07 -29.72
CA PRO A 514 6.96 3.93 -31.00
C PRO A 514 5.63 3.20 -30.87
N ALA A 515 4.68 3.48 -31.77
CA ALA A 515 3.40 2.78 -31.81
C ALA A 515 3.61 1.27 -31.94
N THR A 516 2.74 0.47 -31.31
CA THR A 516 2.78 -1.00 -31.36
C THR A 516 2.77 -1.52 -32.80
N SER A 517 2.00 -0.87 -33.69
CA SER A 517 1.94 -1.17 -35.12
C SER A 517 3.26 -0.96 -35.88
N GLN A 518 4.17 -0.16 -35.33
CA GLN A 518 5.49 0.13 -35.91
C GLN A 518 6.61 -0.73 -35.33
N ARG A 519 6.29 -1.60 -34.37
CA ARG A 519 7.26 -2.42 -33.65
C ARG A 519 7.16 -3.89 -34.07
N ALA A 520 8.30 -4.55 -34.20
CA ALA A 520 8.34 -6.00 -34.37
C ALA A 520 7.95 -6.69 -33.04
N PRO A 521 7.17 -7.79 -33.07
CA PRO A 521 6.85 -8.56 -31.88
C PRO A 521 8.13 -8.98 -31.16
N ARG A 522 8.17 -8.76 -29.84
CA ARG A 522 9.33 -9.15 -29.03
C ARG A 522 9.10 -10.49 -28.35
N SER A 523 10.10 -11.35 -28.44
CA SER A 523 10.11 -12.57 -27.64
C SER A 523 10.21 -12.21 -26.16
N PRO A 524 9.41 -12.84 -25.28
CA PRO A 524 9.53 -12.64 -23.84
C PRO A 524 10.95 -12.98 -23.40
N LEU A 525 11.58 -12.09 -22.63
CA LEU A 525 12.87 -12.39 -22.01
C LEU A 525 12.68 -13.53 -21.01
N ARG A 526 13.27 -14.71 -21.27
CA ARG A 526 13.33 -15.81 -20.31
C ARG A 526 14.71 -15.86 -19.67
N PHE A 527 14.79 -16.43 -18.48
CA PHE A 527 15.98 -16.38 -17.61
C PHE A 527 17.07 -17.41 -17.92
N SER A 528 17.10 -18.03 -19.10
CA SER A 528 17.81 -19.31 -19.27
C SER A 528 18.71 -19.46 -20.51
N SER A 529 18.80 -18.50 -21.44
CA SER A 529 19.67 -18.66 -22.62
C SER A 529 20.80 -17.63 -22.72
N LYS A 530 21.89 -18.03 -23.39
CA LYS A 530 23.07 -17.19 -23.70
C LYS A 530 22.77 -16.04 -24.68
N GLU A 531 21.64 -16.06 -25.38
CA GLU A 531 21.23 -14.98 -26.28
C GLU A 531 20.46 -13.87 -25.55
N GLU A 532 19.82 -14.18 -24.41
CA GLU A 532 19.02 -13.26 -23.58
C GLU A 532 19.86 -12.39 -22.63
N SER A 533 21.14 -12.73 -22.50
CA SER A 533 22.15 -11.92 -21.79
C SER A 533 22.75 -10.82 -22.67
N ARG A 534 22.42 -10.79 -23.98
CA ARG A 534 22.89 -9.75 -24.91
C ARG A 534 22.24 -8.40 -24.60
N SER A 535 23.09 -7.44 -24.27
CA SER A 535 22.77 -6.03 -24.14
C SER A 535 22.32 -5.43 -25.50
N LEU A 536 21.75 -4.23 -25.48
CA LEU A 536 21.48 -3.49 -26.72
C LEU A 536 22.80 -2.98 -27.30
N ASP A 537 22.96 -3.06 -28.61
CA ASP A 537 24.04 -2.36 -29.28
C ASP A 537 23.72 -0.86 -29.28
N MET A 538 24.62 -0.06 -28.70
CA MET A 538 24.47 1.40 -28.68
C MET A 538 24.65 1.95 -30.10
N PRO A 539 23.70 2.72 -30.63
CA PRO A 539 23.86 3.37 -31.93
C PRO A 539 25.09 4.29 -31.96
N GLU A 540 25.85 4.25 -33.05
CA GLU A 540 26.95 5.17 -33.28
C GLU A 540 26.43 6.62 -33.38
N GLY A 541 27.17 7.57 -32.79
CA GLY A 541 26.87 9.01 -32.92
C GLY A 541 25.90 9.60 -31.89
N ILE A 542 25.45 8.85 -30.89
CA ILE A 542 24.65 9.41 -29.78
C ILE A 542 25.53 10.37 -28.96
N PRO A 543 25.09 11.63 -28.71
CA PRO A 543 25.83 12.54 -27.85
C PRO A 543 26.05 11.90 -26.48
N ASN A 544 27.31 11.91 -26.01
CA ASN A 544 27.58 11.50 -24.63
C ASN A 544 26.75 12.38 -23.69
N TYR A 545 26.16 11.78 -22.66
CA TYR A 545 25.32 12.50 -21.70
C TYR A 545 26.04 13.70 -21.08
N GLU A 546 27.36 13.61 -20.92
CA GLU A 546 28.20 14.73 -20.47
C GLU A 546 28.20 15.92 -21.42
N SER A 547 28.18 15.69 -22.74
CA SER A 547 28.03 16.75 -23.74
C SER A 547 26.65 17.41 -23.64
N VAL A 548 25.60 16.61 -23.41
CA VAL A 548 24.25 17.13 -23.14
C VAL A 548 24.24 17.97 -21.87
N LEU A 549 24.89 17.53 -20.79
CA LEU A 549 25.01 18.29 -19.55
C LEU A 549 25.80 19.59 -19.74
N THR A 550 26.84 19.60 -20.58
CA THR A 550 27.59 20.82 -20.90
C THR A 550 26.69 21.84 -21.58
N VAL A 551 25.87 21.39 -22.54
CA VAL A 551 24.88 22.24 -23.20
C VAL A 551 23.86 22.76 -22.18
N VAL A 552 23.24 21.88 -21.39
CA VAL A 552 22.24 22.27 -20.37
C VAL A 552 22.83 23.28 -19.39
N ASN A 553 24.03 23.05 -18.87
CA ASN A 553 24.71 23.96 -17.96
C ASN A 553 25.01 25.31 -18.62
N GLY A 554 25.49 25.31 -19.86
CA GLY A 554 25.81 26.53 -20.61
C GLY A 554 24.57 27.36 -20.96
N MET A 555 23.42 26.71 -21.19
CA MET A 555 22.13 27.37 -21.38
C MET A 555 21.59 27.89 -20.05
N TYR A 556 21.63 27.08 -18.99
CA TYR A 556 21.16 27.45 -17.65
C TYR A 556 21.90 28.66 -17.10
N SER A 557 23.22 28.76 -17.31
CA SER A 557 24.02 29.91 -16.86
C SER A 557 23.75 31.21 -17.65
N ARG A 558 22.96 31.15 -18.71
CA ARG A 558 22.58 32.29 -19.57
C ARG A 558 21.10 32.65 -19.45
N LEU A 559 20.36 31.98 -18.56
CA LEU A 559 19.00 32.38 -18.25
C LEU A 559 19.00 33.83 -17.72
N PRO A 560 17.98 34.65 -18.08
CA PRO A 560 17.85 36.01 -17.57
C PRO A 560 17.85 36.07 -16.04
N ASP A 561 18.48 37.07 -15.40
CA ASP A 561 18.57 37.13 -13.93
C ASP A 561 17.19 37.11 -13.23
N ASP A 562 16.14 37.58 -13.90
CA ASP A 562 14.76 37.63 -13.43
C ASP A 562 13.92 36.39 -13.80
N TRP A 563 14.53 35.35 -14.38
CA TRP A 563 13.80 34.18 -14.89
C TRP A 563 12.92 33.51 -13.82
N MET A 564 13.35 33.48 -12.56
CA MET A 564 12.58 32.91 -11.44
C MET A 564 11.28 33.69 -11.17
N GLU A 565 11.29 35.02 -11.33
CA GLU A 565 10.11 35.87 -11.15
C GLU A 565 9.17 35.85 -12.35
N ARG A 566 9.73 35.60 -13.55
CA ARG A 566 9.00 35.45 -14.80
C ARG A 566 8.37 34.07 -14.95
N TYR A 567 8.96 33.03 -14.37
CA TYR A 567 8.54 31.63 -14.56
C TYR A 567 7.03 31.39 -14.33
N PRO A 568 6.41 31.85 -13.23
CA PRO A 568 4.97 31.69 -13.04
C PRO A 568 4.15 32.43 -14.11
N LYS A 569 4.57 33.63 -14.51
CA LYS A 569 3.85 34.47 -15.47
C LYS A 569 3.90 33.87 -16.88
N ASP A 570 5.07 33.44 -17.32
CA ASP A 570 5.25 32.80 -18.62
C ASP A 570 4.48 31.48 -18.68
N SER A 571 4.36 30.76 -17.56
CA SER A 571 3.53 29.55 -17.44
C SER A 571 2.02 29.82 -17.44
N GLU A 572 1.56 31.03 -17.06
CA GLU A 572 0.15 31.41 -17.18
C GLU A 572 -0.18 31.89 -18.61
N GLU A 573 0.75 32.61 -19.24
CA GLU A 573 0.59 33.22 -20.57
C GLU A 573 0.50 32.17 -21.69
N HIS A 574 1.29 31.10 -21.62
CA HIS A 574 1.30 30.02 -22.62
C HIS A 574 0.24 28.93 -22.34
N GLY A 575 -0.69 29.18 -21.40
CA GLY A 575 -1.59 28.18 -20.83
C GLY A 575 -0.87 27.27 -19.84
N PRO A 576 -1.56 26.37 -19.12
CA PRO A 576 -1.02 25.60 -18.00
C PRO A 576 0.11 24.59 -18.36
N CYS A 577 0.70 24.67 -19.55
CA CYS A 577 1.70 23.74 -20.05
C CYS A 577 3.14 24.22 -19.70
N GLU A 578 3.64 23.70 -18.59
CA GLU A 578 5.00 23.93 -18.07
C GLU A 578 6.13 23.47 -19.04
N HIS A 579 5.80 22.66 -20.05
CA HIS A 579 6.75 22.12 -21.02
C HIS A 579 7.17 23.11 -22.11
N THR A 580 6.50 24.26 -22.23
CA THR A 580 6.77 25.27 -23.29
C THR A 580 7.27 26.62 -22.75
N VAL A 581 7.44 26.76 -21.43
CA VAL A 581 7.89 28.00 -20.79
C VAL A 581 9.26 28.45 -21.34
N PHE A 582 9.46 29.77 -21.46
CA PHE A 582 10.68 30.42 -21.97
C PHE A 582 11.08 30.01 -23.39
N ARG A 583 10.15 29.54 -24.25
CA ARG A 583 10.46 29.10 -25.62
C ARG A 583 11.30 30.11 -26.41
N SER A 584 10.94 31.39 -26.36
CA SER A 584 11.66 32.47 -27.05
C SER A 584 13.05 32.73 -26.46
N ASP A 585 13.18 32.83 -25.14
CA ASP A 585 14.47 33.05 -24.47
C ASP A 585 15.41 31.86 -24.70
N ILE A 586 14.92 30.63 -24.59
CA ILE A 586 15.69 29.40 -24.83
C ILE A 586 16.19 29.35 -26.28
N ALA A 587 15.35 29.72 -27.26
CA ALA A 587 15.74 29.77 -28.66
C ALA A 587 16.84 30.81 -28.94
N LEU A 588 16.79 31.96 -28.25
CA LEU A 588 17.85 32.98 -28.31
C LEU A 588 19.14 32.47 -27.68
N ILE A 589 19.08 31.90 -26.48
CA ILE A 589 20.25 31.33 -25.79
C ILE A 589 20.91 30.22 -26.62
N ALA A 590 20.11 29.33 -27.22
CA ALA A 590 20.62 28.28 -28.09
C ALA A 590 21.35 28.85 -29.31
N ARG A 591 20.79 29.89 -29.95
CA ARG A 591 21.42 30.59 -31.07
C ARG A 591 22.74 31.25 -30.68
N ASP A 592 22.77 31.93 -29.54
CA ASP A 592 23.96 32.62 -29.03
C ASP A 592 25.10 31.66 -28.69
N LEU A 593 24.75 30.45 -28.27
CA LEU A 593 25.69 29.35 -28.04
C LEU A 593 26.12 28.61 -29.31
N GLY A 594 25.53 28.93 -30.48
CA GLY A 594 25.76 28.20 -31.73
C GLY A 594 25.23 26.77 -31.70
N ILE A 595 24.19 26.50 -30.91
CA ILE A 595 23.62 25.18 -30.68
C ILE A 595 22.37 25.02 -31.55
N HIS A 596 22.39 24.04 -32.45
CA HIS A 596 21.25 23.67 -33.27
C HIS A 596 20.53 22.47 -32.65
N ILE A 597 19.53 22.75 -31.81
CA ILE A 597 18.65 21.73 -31.19
C ILE A 597 17.21 22.15 -31.44
N GLU A 598 16.42 21.25 -32.02
CA GLU A 598 15.00 21.46 -32.21
C GLU A 598 14.26 21.31 -30.87
N ASP A 599 13.38 22.26 -30.56
CA ASP A 599 12.56 22.20 -29.36
C ASP A 599 11.49 21.12 -29.51
N ILE A 600 11.40 20.22 -28.53
CA ILE A 600 10.43 19.13 -28.54
C ILE A 600 9.17 19.63 -27.85
N ASP A 601 8.14 19.96 -28.64
CA ASP A 601 6.81 20.31 -28.14
C ASP A 601 5.97 19.03 -28.01
N ARG A 602 5.86 18.50 -26.78
CA ARG A 602 5.13 17.26 -26.48
C ARG A 602 3.86 17.51 -25.67
N THR A 603 3.31 18.72 -25.73
CA THR A 603 2.02 19.05 -25.08
C THR A 603 0.97 17.99 -25.42
N GLY A 604 0.43 17.30 -24.41
CA GLY A 604 -0.60 16.27 -24.60
C GLY A 604 -0.08 14.88 -25.00
N ALA A 605 1.23 14.61 -24.94
CA ALA A 605 1.79 13.33 -25.40
C ALA A 605 1.37 12.16 -24.52
N PHE A 606 1.41 12.34 -23.21
CA PHE A 606 0.91 11.35 -22.26
C PHE A 606 -0.59 11.07 -22.44
N GLU A 607 -1.41 12.10 -22.67
CA GLU A 607 -2.85 11.92 -22.95
C GLU A 607 -3.11 11.19 -24.26
N ARG A 608 -2.30 11.44 -25.31
CA ARG A 608 -2.37 10.68 -26.56
C ARG A 608 -1.99 9.21 -26.35
N LEU A 609 -0.93 8.95 -25.59
CA LEU A 609 -0.52 7.60 -25.21
C LEU A 609 -1.59 6.88 -24.38
N ALA A 610 -2.26 7.60 -23.49
CA ALA A 610 -3.36 7.06 -22.69
C ALA A 610 -4.61 6.77 -23.55
N GLY A 611 -4.91 7.61 -24.55
CA GLY A 611 -6.02 7.40 -25.48
C GLY A 611 -5.82 6.27 -26.47
N ASP A 612 -4.58 5.99 -26.89
CA ASP A 612 -4.25 4.86 -27.77
C ASP A 612 -4.47 3.49 -27.08
N ALA A 613 -4.39 3.43 -25.75
CA ALA A 613 -4.51 2.18 -24.98
C ALA A 613 -5.93 1.59 -24.96
N ASP A 614 -6.95 2.35 -25.39
CA ASP A 614 -8.35 1.93 -25.47
C ASP A 614 -8.77 1.45 -26.87
N SER A 615 -7.82 1.24 -27.78
CA SER A 615 -8.11 0.81 -29.16
C SER A 615 -7.58 -0.58 -29.49
N GLU A 616 -8.17 -1.62 -28.90
CA GLU A 616 -8.49 -2.90 -29.58
C GLU A 616 -9.16 -3.88 -28.59
N GLU A 617 -10.31 -4.43 -29.01
CA GLU A 617 -11.18 -5.45 -28.37
C GLU A 617 -12.10 -5.02 -27.21
N TRP A 618 -13.21 -4.33 -27.51
CA TRP A 618 -14.55 -4.65 -26.97
C TRP A 618 -15.71 -4.48 -27.99
N ASP A 619 -15.45 -4.34 -29.29
CA ASP A 619 -16.50 -4.35 -30.32
C ASP A 619 -16.73 -5.76 -30.88
N SER A 620 -17.42 -6.57 -30.07
CA SER A 620 -18.39 -7.53 -30.61
C SER A 620 -19.48 -7.77 -29.57
N VAL A 621 -20.48 -6.88 -29.55
CA VAL A 621 -21.91 -7.14 -29.81
C VAL A 621 -22.66 -5.87 -29.41
N GLU A 622 -22.63 -4.84 -30.27
CA GLU A 622 -23.82 -4.02 -30.46
C GLU A 622 -24.66 -4.72 -31.54
N GLU A 623 -25.80 -5.27 -31.15
CA GLU A 623 -27.08 -5.18 -31.89
C GLU A 623 -28.14 -5.98 -31.12
N GLY A 624 -29.14 -5.26 -30.59
CA GLY A 624 -30.28 -5.92 -29.95
C GLY A 624 -31.13 -5.00 -29.09
N GLU A 625 -31.79 -4.03 -29.72
CA GLU A 625 -32.97 -3.38 -29.17
C GLU A 625 -33.95 -4.39 -28.52
N ARG A 626 -34.53 -4.01 -27.37
CA ARG A 626 -35.73 -4.60 -26.73
C ARG A 626 -35.56 -6.06 -26.26
N TYR A 627 -35.56 -6.35 -24.97
CA TYR A 627 -36.62 -6.13 -23.98
C TYR A 627 -36.07 -6.43 -22.59
#